data_AF-M5F2I4-F1
#
_entry.id   AF-M5F2I4-F1
#
_cell.length_a   1.000
_cell.length_b   1.000
_cell.length_c   1.000
_cell.angle_alpha   90.00
_cell.angle_beta   90.00
_cell.angle_gamma   90.00
#
_symmetry.space_group_name_H-M   'P 1'
#
loop_
_entity.id
_entity.type
_entity.pdbx_description
1 polymer ?
#
loop_
_entity_poly.entity_id
_entity_poly.type
_entity_poly.pdbx_seq_one_letter_code
_entity_poly.pdbx_strand_id
1 'polypeptide(L)'
;MIRLEFAEGSGFMTMLKRSLPGRTSLKLAAALAVLALTGAQQPAAAQELAKDLFGAEKLPAVAAPQSFGFYSKGCFAGGVAIPMDGPHWEVMRPSRNRRWGHPAMIGLIEKLSRDAAADGWPGLLVGDISQPRGGPMLTGHASHQIGLDADIWLTPMPDNRLSTDQREKMSATLLVDEKTHLVKDALWTPQHMRLLKRAASYKEVERILVNPGIKKKLCDTVKGDRAWLRKIRPFWGHDYHFHMRVGCQPGSPDCKRQETTVPGDGCDQSLAWWFTDEPWRPSKNPDKPKARELMTMASLPRECRAVLDAPAPSSAEAATYHDKGGDKSIADATPAPPVAAPEPAVTGDAGALPASANAFAATPEIGIPLPRPRPGN
;
A
#
# COMPACT_ATOMS: atom_id res chain seq x y z
N MET A 1 30.88 70.00 -50.88
CA MET A 1 32.33 69.94 -50.56
C MET A 1 32.54 68.55 -49.97
N ILE A 2 33.24 67.59 -50.56
CA ILE A 2 34.46 67.59 -51.36
C ILE A 2 34.36 66.46 -52.40
N ARG A 3 34.77 66.80 -53.64
CA ARG A 3 35.11 65.90 -54.77
C ARG A 3 36.45 65.21 -54.50
N LEU A 4 36.70 64.06 -55.13
CA LEU A 4 37.88 63.72 -55.97
C LEU A 4 37.87 62.17 -56.15
N GLU A 5 37.61 61.54 -57.31
CA GLU A 5 38.20 61.56 -58.68
C GLU A 5 39.35 60.53 -58.88
N PHE A 6 39.35 59.89 -60.07
CA PHE A 6 40.40 59.10 -60.75
C PHE A 6 40.71 57.67 -60.25
N ALA A 7 41.10 56.68 -61.06
CA ALA A 7 41.40 56.57 -62.49
C ALA A 7 41.43 55.08 -62.93
N GLU A 8 41.51 54.91 -64.24
CA GLU A 8 41.52 53.71 -65.09
C GLU A 8 42.65 52.68 -64.82
N GLY A 9 42.46 51.44 -65.31
CA GLY A 9 43.54 50.45 -65.47
C GLY A 9 43.07 49.19 -66.19
N SER A 10 43.70 48.87 -67.33
CA SER A 10 43.26 47.99 -68.41
C SER A 10 43.86 46.57 -68.37
N GLY A 11 43.23 45.62 -69.07
CA GLY A 11 43.81 44.38 -69.58
C GLY A 11 43.23 43.09 -68.97
N PHE A 12 43.03 41.98 -69.65
CA PHE A 12 43.26 41.56 -71.04
C PHE A 12 42.66 40.13 -71.14
N MET A 13 42.13 39.74 -72.31
CA MET A 13 41.94 38.34 -72.78
C MET A 13 40.96 37.42 -71.99
N THR A 14 40.16 36.51 -72.54
CA THR A 14 39.83 36.07 -73.90
C THR A 14 38.55 35.24 -73.80
N MET A 15 37.76 35.32 -74.86
CA MET A 15 36.67 34.45 -75.30
C MET A 15 36.47 33.09 -74.60
N LEU A 16 35.21 32.70 -74.37
CA LEU A 16 34.47 31.83 -75.30
C LEU A 16 32.99 31.69 -74.88
N LYS A 17 32.15 32.36 -75.67
CA LYS A 17 30.90 31.85 -76.27
C LYS A 17 30.37 30.50 -75.73
N ARG A 18 29.14 30.53 -75.21
CA ARG A 18 27.97 29.95 -75.92
C ARG A 18 26.66 30.42 -75.28
N SER A 19 26.00 31.32 -76.01
CA SER A 19 24.56 31.56 -75.94
C SER A 19 23.84 30.39 -76.60
N LEU A 20 22.65 30.05 -76.11
CA LEU A 20 21.47 29.60 -76.87
C LEU A 20 20.27 29.47 -75.89
N PRO A 21 19.01 29.49 -76.37
CA PRO A 21 18.07 30.57 -76.01
C PRO A 21 16.69 30.05 -75.58
N GLY A 22 15.77 30.97 -75.32
CA GLY A 22 14.32 30.77 -75.51
C GLY A 22 13.60 30.21 -74.28
N ARG A 23 12.91 31.05 -73.51
CA ARG A 23 11.52 31.51 -73.69
C ARG A 23 10.46 30.42 -73.44
N THR A 24 9.49 30.87 -72.64
CA THR A 24 8.07 30.47 -72.54
C THR A 24 7.68 29.22 -71.75
N SER A 25 7.31 29.49 -70.50
CA SER A 25 5.93 29.40 -69.96
C SER A 25 5.11 28.11 -70.10
N LEU A 26 4.56 27.72 -68.93
CA LEU A 26 3.33 26.96 -68.64
C LEU A 26 3.41 25.46 -68.27
N LYS A 27 3.16 25.26 -66.97
CA LYS A 27 2.28 24.26 -66.31
C LYS A 27 2.86 22.91 -65.88
N LEU A 28 2.41 22.54 -64.66
CA LEU A 28 2.48 21.27 -63.91
C LEU A 28 3.75 20.99 -63.10
N ALA A 29 3.71 21.37 -61.82
CA ALA A 29 3.94 20.45 -60.69
C ALA A 29 3.51 21.16 -59.39
N ALA A 30 2.21 21.06 -59.09
CA ALA A 30 1.73 21.21 -57.72
C ALA A 30 2.11 19.95 -56.93
N ALA A 31 2.22 20.13 -55.61
CA ALA A 31 2.46 19.13 -54.57
C ALA A 31 3.93 18.69 -54.40
N LEU A 32 4.60 19.24 -53.38
CA LEU A 32 5.48 18.52 -52.44
C LEU A 32 6.18 19.54 -51.52
N ALA A 33 5.58 19.84 -50.36
CA ALA A 33 6.28 20.26 -49.13
C ALA A 33 5.29 20.53 -47.98
N VAL A 34 4.44 19.56 -47.66
CA VAL A 34 3.80 19.47 -46.34
C VAL A 34 3.88 18.01 -45.91
N LEU A 35 5.05 17.60 -45.42
CA LEU A 35 5.17 16.29 -44.78
C LEU A 35 6.20 16.39 -43.64
N ALA A 36 5.83 15.79 -42.51
CA ALA A 36 6.63 15.54 -41.32
C ALA A 36 6.65 16.62 -40.22
N LEU A 37 5.49 16.87 -39.60
CA LEU A 37 5.40 17.05 -38.13
C LEU A 37 4.22 16.24 -37.59
N THR A 38 4.18 14.95 -37.89
CA THR A 38 3.45 13.98 -37.06
C THR A 38 4.44 13.44 -36.04
N GLY A 39 4.68 14.21 -34.98
CA GLY A 39 5.29 13.66 -33.78
C GLY A 39 4.43 12.47 -33.36
N ALA A 40 5.02 11.28 -33.35
CA ALA A 40 4.39 10.14 -32.73
C ALA A 40 4.19 10.49 -31.25
N GLN A 41 3.00 10.96 -30.91
CA GLN A 41 2.53 10.93 -29.53
C GLN A 41 2.47 9.46 -29.18
N GLN A 42 3.56 8.92 -28.62
CA GLN A 42 3.46 7.66 -27.90
C GLN A 42 2.37 7.92 -26.84
N PRO A 43 1.29 7.13 -26.82
CA PRO A 43 0.34 7.23 -25.73
C PRO A 43 1.17 7.08 -24.45
N ALA A 44 1.04 8.02 -23.51
CA ALA A 44 1.61 7.84 -22.19
C ALA A 44 1.10 6.48 -21.69
N ALA A 45 1.98 5.47 -21.68
CA ALA A 45 1.61 4.15 -21.23
C ALA A 45 1.06 4.33 -19.82
N ALA A 46 -0.21 3.99 -19.61
CA ALA A 46 -0.83 4.11 -18.30
C ALA A 46 0.05 3.33 -17.33
N GLN A 47 0.65 4.04 -16.36
CA GLN A 47 1.52 3.40 -15.38
C GLN A 47 0.73 2.31 -14.67
N GLU A 48 1.29 1.10 -14.62
CA GLU A 48 0.65 -0.03 -13.97
C GLU A 48 0.38 0.28 -12.50
N LEU A 49 -0.82 -0.10 -12.05
CA LEU A 49 -1.26 0.15 -10.68
C LEU A 49 -0.53 -0.80 -9.75
N ALA A 50 -0.02 -0.28 -8.63
CA ALA A 50 0.71 -1.08 -7.66
C ALA A 50 -0.15 -2.22 -7.10
N LYS A 51 -1.47 -2.03 -6.96
CA LYS A 51 -2.36 -3.11 -6.49
C LYS A 51 -2.39 -4.32 -7.41
N ASP A 52 -2.22 -4.11 -8.72
CA ASP A 52 -2.30 -5.18 -9.71
C ASP A 52 -0.99 -5.95 -9.72
N LEU A 53 0.15 -5.24 -9.65
CA LEU A 53 1.48 -5.82 -9.47
C LEU A 53 1.61 -6.65 -8.18
N PHE A 54 1.31 -6.05 -7.02
CA PHE A 54 1.40 -6.76 -5.74
C PHE A 54 0.35 -7.86 -5.58
N GLY A 55 -0.83 -7.71 -6.21
CA GLY A 55 -1.89 -8.72 -6.19
C GLY A 55 -1.61 -9.92 -7.11
N ALA A 56 -0.71 -9.78 -8.08
CA ALA A 56 -0.30 -10.87 -8.96
C ALA A 56 0.63 -11.87 -8.24
N GLU A 57 1.45 -11.38 -7.31
CA GLU A 57 2.42 -12.18 -6.56
C GLU A 57 1.75 -13.30 -5.74
N LYS A 58 2.29 -14.51 -5.86
CA LYS A 58 1.76 -15.70 -5.17
C LYS A 58 2.54 -16.07 -3.92
N LEU A 59 3.82 -15.70 -3.86
CA LEU A 59 4.76 -16.07 -2.82
C LEU A 59 5.55 -14.82 -2.36
N PRO A 60 6.09 -14.84 -1.13
CA PRO A 60 6.83 -13.71 -0.59
C PRO A 60 8.18 -13.56 -1.29
N ALA A 61 8.77 -12.36 -1.16
CA ALA A 61 10.15 -12.12 -1.56
C ALA A 61 11.11 -12.84 -0.60
N VAL A 62 12.03 -13.65 -1.14
CA VAL A 62 13.15 -14.24 -0.38
C VAL A 62 14.16 -13.13 -0.09
N ALA A 63 14.13 -12.64 1.14
CA ALA A 63 15.01 -11.61 1.66
C ALA A 63 15.00 -11.63 3.19
N ALA A 64 15.86 -10.81 3.82
CA ALA A 64 15.73 -10.52 5.23
C ALA A 64 14.37 -9.82 5.51
N PRO A 65 13.70 -10.13 6.64
CA PRO A 65 12.42 -9.51 6.98
C PRO A 65 12.55 -8.00 7.19
N GLN A 66 11.87 -7.21 6.35
CA GLN A 66 11.88 -5.75 6.42
C GLN A 66 10.55 -5.15 5.94
N SER A 67 10.06 -4.15 6.67
CA SER A 67 8.89 -3.35 6.30
C SER A 67 9.33 -1.98 5.76
N PHE A 68 8.75 -1.54 4.64
CA PHE A 68 9.10 -0.29 3.96
C PHE A 68 7.91 0.65 3.86
N GLY A 69 8.10 1.92 4.21
CA GLY A 69 7.07 2.95 4.09
C GLY A 69 6.05 2.94 5.23
N PHE A 70 4.80 3.27 4.93
CA PHE A 70 3.73 3.38 5.92
C PHE A 70 2.68 2.29 5.72
N TYR A 71 1.89 1.98 6.75
CA TYR A 71 0.91 0.88 6.76
C TYR A 71 -0.05 0.85 5.55
N SER A 72 -0.36 2.01 4.97
CA SER A 72 -1.22 2.18 3.78
C SER A 72 -0.51 2.72 2.54
N LYS A 73 0.84 2.71 2.55
CA LYS A 73 1.68 3.22 1.46
C LYS A 73 3.08 2.61 1.60
N GLY A 74 3.19 1.32 1.29
CA GLY A 74 4.41 0.56 1.53
C GLY A 74 4.38 -0.86 0.96
N CYS A 75 5.37 -1.65 1.33
CA CYS A 75 5.53 -3.08 1.02
C CYS A 75 6.36 -3.74 2.14
N PHE A 76 6.55 -5.06 2.07
CA PHE A 76 7.53 -5.74 2.92
C PHE A 76 8.23 -6.87 2.17
N ALA A 77 9.43 -7.25 2.62
CA ALA A 77 10.18 -8.40 2.14
C ALA A 77 10.43 -9.41 3.27
N GLY A 78 10.80 -10.64 2.92
CA GLY A 78 11.14 -11.69 3.90
C GLY A 78 9.98 -12.09 4.82
N GLY A 79 8.73 -11.84 4.41
CA GLY A 79 7.59 -12.20 5.24
C GLY A 79 7.18 -13.65 5.09
N VAL A 80 6.64 -14.17 6.18
CA VAL A 80 6.24 -15.56 6.38
C VAL A 80 4.73 -15.65 6.40
N ALA A 81 4.19 -16.80 6.02
CA ALA A 81 2.78 -17.07 6.25
C ALA A 81 2.54 -17.68 7.62
N ILE A 82 1.44 -17.29 8.29
CA ILE A 82 0.91 -18.11 9.40
C ILE A 82 0.43 -19.46 8.83
N PRO A 83 0.64 -20.61 9.51
CA PRO A 83 0.01 -21.87 9.12
C PRO A 83 -1.50 -21.72 8.94
N MET A 84 -2.08 -22.43 7.96
CA MET A 84 -3.54 -22.40 7.71
C MET A 84 -4.36 -22.77 8.95
N ASP A 85 -3.75 -23.60 9.79
CA ASP A 85 -4.32 -24.20 10.98
C ASP A 85 -3.31 -24.15 12.11
N GLY A 86 -3.81 -23.88 13.32
CA GLY A 86 -3.05 -24.10 14.54
C GLY A 86 -3.92 -24.68 15.66
N PRO A 87 -3.35 -24.87 16.86
CA PRO A 87 -4.09 -25.38 18.00
C PRO A 87 -5.29 -24.48 18.36
N HIS A 88 -5.11 -23.17 18.24
CA HIS A 88 -6.07 -22.14 18.66
C HIS A 88 -6.37 -21.10 17.58
N TRP A 89 -6.15 -21.42 16.29
CA TRP A 89 -6.54 -20.54 15.20
C TRP A 89 -6.85 -21.29 13.90
N GLU A 90 -7.62 -20.63 13.04
CA GLU A 90 -7.89 -21.03 11.65
C GLU A 90 -7.86 -19.80 10.73
N VAL A 91 -7.21 -19.92 9.57
CA VAL A 91 -7.14 -18.84 8.56
C VAL A 91 -8.41 -18.78 7.73
N MET A 92 -9.07 -17.63 7.72
CA MET A 92 -10.29 -17.36 6.97
C MET A 92 -10.00 -16.82 5.58
N ARG A 93 -10.88 -17.12 4.62
CA ARG A 93 -10.73 -16.75 3.21
C ARG A 93 -9.35 -17.12 2.60
N PRO A 94 -8.85 -18.37 2.74
CA PRO A 94 -7.54 -18.77 2.20
C PRO A 94 -7.28 -18.35 0.75
N SER A 95 -8.30 -18.40 -0.11
CA SER A 95 -8.26 -18.05 -1.53
C SER A 95 -7.78 -16.62 -1.81
N ARG A 96 -7.92 -15.70 -0.85
CA ARG A 96 -7.44 -14.32 -0.97
C ARG A 96 -5.92 -14.22 -0.97
N ASN A 97 -5.21 -15.26 -0.52
CA ASN A 97 -3.76 -15.28 -0.36
C ASN A 97 -3.22 -14.15 0.53
N ARG A 98 -3.86 -13.92 1.69
CA ARG A 98 -3.57 -12.79 2.60
C ARG A 98 -3.02 -13.17 3.97
N ARG A 99 -2.51 -14.39 4.12
CA ARG A 99 -1.99 -14.91 5.40
C ARG A 99 -0.52 -14.58 5.67
N TRP A 100 0.05 -13.61 4.95
CA TRP A 100 1.48 -13.29 4.96
C TRP A 100 1.76 -12.05 5.80
N GLY A 101 2.88 -12.02 6.51
CA GLY A 101 3.28 -10.84 7.27
C GLY A 101 4.73 -10.89 7.72
N HIS A 102 5.15 -9.84 8.40
CA HIS A 102 6.45 -9.82 9.06
C HIS A 102 6.51 -10.94 10.12
N PRO A 103 7.63 -11.66 10.31
CA PRO A 103 7.71 -12.77 11.29
C PRO A 103 7.27 -12.38 12.70
N ALA A 104 7.62 -11.18 13.16
CA ALA A 104 7.13 -10.64 14.44
C ALA A 104 5.59 -10.54 14.51
N MET A 105 4.92 -10.18 13.42
CA MET A 105 3.46 -10.13 13.35
C MET A 105 2.85 -11.54 13.44
N ILE A 106 3.41 -12.49 12.67
CA ILE A 106 2.92 -13.88 12.69
C ILE A 106 3.13 -14.53 14.05
N GLY A 107 4.32 -14.37 14.65
CA GLY A 107 4.59 -14.84 16.00
C GLY A 107 3.67 -14.19 17.05
N LEU A 108 3.30 -12.93 16.88
CA LEU A 108 2.36 -12.27 17.78
C LEU A 108 0.92 -12.82 17.64
N ILE A 109 0.48 -13.17 16.43
CA ILE A 109 -0.83 -13.81 16.21
C ILE A 109 -0.86 -15.20 16.87
N GLU A 110 0.19 -16.02 16.68
CA GLU A 110 0.28 -17.32 17.35
C GLU A 110 0.27 -17.17 18.87
N LYS A 111 1.04 -16.21 19.41
CA LYS A 111 1.02 -15.90 20.84
C LYS A 111 -0.37 -15.45 21.30
N LEU A 112 -1.03 -14.55 20.57
CA LEU A 112 -2.40 -14.13 20.86
C LEU A 112 -3.36 -15.29 20.88
N SER A 113 -3.21 -16.26 19.97
CA SER A 113 -4.11 -17.41 19.91
C SER A 113 -4.04 -18.26 21.18
N ARG A 114 -2.83 -18.52 21.69
CA ARG A 114 -2.60 -19.28 22.93
C ARG A 114 -3.08 -18.51 24.15
N ASP A 115 -2.73 -17.23 24.26
CA ASP A 115 -3.10 -16.42 25.42
C ASP A 115 -4.61 -16.14 25.47
N ALA A 116 -5.25 -15.91 24.32
CA ALA A 116 -6.69 -15.74 24.25
C ALA A 116 -7.43 -17.03 24.63
N ALA A 117 -6.92 -18.20 24.20
CA ALA A 117 -7.43 -19.50 24.63
C ALA A 117 -7.31 -19.69 26.14
N ALA A 118 -6.18 -19.33 26.73
CA ALA A 118 -5.99 -19.34 28.18
C ALA A 118 -6.96 -18.38 28.91
N ASP A 119 -7.36 -17.28 28.27
CA ASP A 119 -8.37 -16.34 28.78
C ASP A 119 -9.83 -16.78 28.48
N GLY A 120 -10.02 -17.97 27.90
CA GLY A 120 -11.32 -18.58 27.62
C GLY A 120 -11.98 -18.15 26.29
N TRP A 121 -11.21 -17.64 25.33
CA TRP A 121 -11.65 -17.46 23.94
C TRP A 121 -11.39 -18.75 23.14
N PRO A 122 -12.36 -19.33 22.41
CA PRO A 122 -12.21 -20.70 21.87
C PRO A 122 -11.11 -20.84 20.80
N GLY A 123 -10.75 -19.74 20.14
CA GLY A 123 -9.67 -19.68 19.15
C GLY A 123 -9.85 -18.51 18.20
N LEU A 124 -8.80 -18.15 17.45
CA LEU A 124 -8.82 -17.03 16.52
C LEU A 124 -9.26 -17.48 15.14
N LEU A 125 -10.28 -16.83 14.59
CA LEU A 125 -10.52 -16.84 13.15
C LEU A 125 -9.73 -15.68 12.55
N VAL A 126 -8.61 -15.99 11.89
CA VAL A 126 -7.64 -15.00 11.38
C VAL A 126 -8.06 -14.57 9.98
N GLY A 127 -8.33 -13.28 9.82
CA GLY A 127 -8.68 -12.66 8.54
C GLY A 127 -7.46 -12.25 7.72
N ASP A 128 -7.54 -11.08 7.08
CA ASP A 128 -6.47 -10.57 6.23
C ASP A 128 -5.28 -10.10 7.09
N ILE A 129 -4.06 -10.55 6.76
CA ILE A 129 -2.79 -10.05 7.30
C ILE A 129 -2.16 -9.13 6.26
N SER A 130 -1.61 -9.68 5.17
CA SER A 130 -1.10 -8.94 4.01
C SER A 130 -0.97 -9.89 2.81
N GLN A 131 -0.89 -9.33 1.60
CA GLN A 131 -0.47 -10.08 0.41
C GLN A 131 0.98 -10.56 0.57
N PRO A 132 1.47 -11.52 -0.26
CA PRO A 132 2.78 -12.15 -0.04
C PRO A 132 3.96 -11.17 0.04
N ARG A 133 3.89 -10.07 -0.71
CA ARG A 133 4.90 -9.00 -0.72
C ARG A 133 4.38 -7.67 -0.18
N GLY A 134 3.21 -7.70 0.47
CA GLY A 134 2.52 -6.52 0.96
C GLY A 134 1.89 -5.69 -0.17
N GLY A 135 2.11 -4.38 -0.15
CA GLY A 135 1.60 -3.48 -1.18
C GLY A 135 0.09 -3.23 -1.08
N PRO A 136 -0.42 -2.28 -1.88
CA PRO A 136 -1.86 -2.05 -2.02
C PRO A 136 -2.61 -3.33 -2.35
N MET A 137 -3.62 -3.70 -1.55
CA MET A 137 -4.46 -4.86 -1.85
C MET A 137 -5.30 -4.63 -3.11
N LEU A 138 -5.72 -5.71 -3.78
CA LEU A 138 -6.72 -5.61 -4.86
C LEU A 138 -8.06 -5.06 -4.34
N THR A 139 -8.48 -5.52 -3.16
CA THR A 139 -9.79 -5.25 -2.56
C THR A 139 -9.69 -5.11 -1.04
N GLY A 140 -10.70 -4.51 -0.42
CA GLY A 140 -10.75 -4.38 1.04
C GLY A 140 -9.91 -3.21 1.57
N HIS A 141 -9.11 -3.48 2.60
CA HIS A 141 -8.47 -2.49 3.47
C HIS A 141 -7.53 -1.52 2.73
N ALA A 142 -7.39 -0.31 3.26
CA ALA A 142 -6.42 0.66 2.77
C ALA A 142 -5.00 0.38 3.26
N SER A 143 -4.87 -0.21 4.46
CA SER A 143 -3.60 -0.62 5.08
C SER A 143 -3.20 -2.06 4.73
N HIS A 144 -2.52 -2.81 5.62
CA HIS A 144 -2.04 -4.17 5.39
C HIS A 144 -0.98 -4.28 4.30
N GLN A 145 -0.24 -3.19 4.05
CA GLN A 145 0.74 -3.16 2.99
C GLN A 145 2.14 -3.55 3.46
N ILE A 146 2.43 -3.51 4.76
CA ILE A 146 3.81 -3.65 5.28
C ILE A 146 3.99 -4.85 6.22
N GLY A 147 3.03 -5.78 6.27
CA GLY A 147 3.16 -7.02 7.05
C GLY A 147 3.01 -6.84 8.57
N LEU A 148 2.45 -5.72 9.03
CA LEU A 148 2.31 -5.35 10.45
C LEU A 148 0.86 -5.06 10.88
N ASP A 149 -0.10 -5.49 10.06
CA ASP A 149 -1.53 -5.40 10.33
C ASP A 149 -2.15 -6.79 10.23
N ALA A 150 -3.13 -7.12 11.07
CA ALA A 150 -3.99 -8.28 10.88
C ALA A 150 -5.40 -8.05 11.38
N ASP A 151 -6.36 -8.59 10.65
CA ASP A 151 -7.75 -8.66 11.09
C ASP A 151 -8.00 -9.96 11.83
N ILE A 152 -8.58 -9.86 13.01
CA ILE A 152 -9.01 -11.01 13.82
C ILE A 152 -10.50 -10.90 14.02
N TRP A 153 -11.24 -11.93 13.60
CA TRP A 153 -12.69 -11.90 13.74
C TRP A 153 -13.08 -11.95 15.23
N LEU A 154 -14.13 -11.23 15.54
CA LEU A 154 -14.82 -11.27 16.84
C LEU A 154 -15.89 -12.37 16.86
N THR A 155 -15.94 -13.22 15.83
CA THR A 155 -16.72 -14.46 15.82
C THR A 155 -15.93 -15.53 16.57
N PRO A 156 -16.49 -16.15 17.62
CA PRO A 156 -15.83 -17.27 18.29
C PRO A 156 -15.55 -18.40 17.30
N MET A 157 -14.33 -18.95 17.32
CA MET A 157 -14.01 -20.15 16.55
C MET A 157 -14.89 -21.32 17.01
N PRO A 158 -15.50 -22.08 16.08
CA PRO A 158 -16.35 -23.22 16.45
C PRO A 158 -15.52 -24.38 17.03
N ASP A 159 -16.19 -25.28 17.74
CA ASP A 159 -15.55 -26.44 18.38
C ASP A 159 -15.04 -27.48 17.38
N ASN A 160 -15.64 -27.54 16.18
CA ASN A 160 -15.14 -28.37 15.08
C ASN A 160 -14.21 -27.56 14.18
N ARG A 161 -13.19 -28.22 13.62
CA ARG A 161 -12.36 -27.64 12.56
C ARG A 161 -13.20 -27.34 11.33
N LEU A 162 -13.04 -26.14 10.77
CA LEU A 162 -13.70 -25.76 9.53
C LEU A 162 -12.98 -26.36 8.33
N SER A 163 -13.72 -26.87 7.36
CA SER A 163 -13.16 -27.19 6.05
C SER A 163 -12.78 -25.92 5.29
N THR A 164 -11.91 -26.03 4.29
CA THR A 164 -11.55 -24.89 3.43
C THR A 164 -12.78 -24.20 2.85
N ASP A 165 -13.77 -24.95 2.37
CA ASP A 165 -15.02 -24.39 1.82
C ASP A 165 -15.82 -23.60 2.86
N GLN A 166 -15.88 -24.10 4.11
CA GLN A 166 -16.51 -23.38 5.20
C GLN A 166 -15.74 -22.09 5.52
N ARG A 167 -14.40 -22.11 5.52
CA ARG A 167 -13.59 -20.90 5.75
C ARG A 167 -13.74 -19.85 4.66
N GLU A 168 -14.08 -20.26 3.43
CA GLU A 168 -14.42 -19.35 2.33
C GLU A 168 -15.81 -18.72 2.47
N LYS A 169 -16.80 -19.49 2.90
CA LYS A 169 -18.21 -19.09 2.83
C LYS A 169 -18.80 -18.61 4.15
N MET A 170 -18.23 -19.00 5.30
CA MET A 170 -18.73 -18.64 6.62
C MET A 170 -18.84 -17.12 6.75
N SER A 171 -19.99 -16.62 7.14
CA SER A 171 -20.18 -15.21 7.47
C SER A 171 -19.70 -14.91 8.88
N ALA A 172 -19.05 -13.76 9.05
CA ALA A 172 -18.71 -13.28 10.38
C ALA A 172 -19.96 -12.77 11.11
N THR A 173 -19.97 -12.89 12.43
CA THR A 173 -21.01 -12.32 13.28
C THR A 173 -20.87 -10.81 13.37
N LEU A 174 -21.86 -10.07 12.84
CA LEU A 174 -21.94 -8.61 12.98
C LEU A 174 -22.35 -8.24 14.41
N LEU A 175 -21.38 -7.83 15.24
CA LEU A 175 -21.59 -7.46 16.64
C LEU A 175 -22.25 -6.09 16.82
N VAL A 176 -22.18 -5.23 15.82
CA VAL A 176 -22.73 -3.87 15.87
C VAL A 176 -23.99 -3.76 15.03
N ASP A 177 -24.96 -3.01 15.54
CA ASP A 177 -26.15 -2.62 14.80
C ASP A 177 -25.83 -1.45 13.86
N GLU A 178 -26.17 -1.60 12.58
CA GLU A 178 -25.78 -0.66 11.52
C GLU A 178 -26.43 0.71 11.68
N LYS A 179 -27.62 0.80 12.30
CA LYS A 179 -28.37 2.05 12.42
C LYS A 179 -27.94 2.85 13.65
N THR A 180 -27.75 2.17 14.76
CA THR A 180 -27.42 2.81 16.04
C THR A 180 -25.93 2.90 16.29
N HIS A 181 -25.12 2.13 15.56
CA HIS A 181 -23.69 1.93 15.78
C HIS A 181 -23.37 1.45 17.20
N LEU A 182 -24.30 0.77 17.86
CA LEU A 182 -24.13 0.18 19.18
C LEU A 182 -23.95 -1.33 19.08
N VAL A 183 -23.24 -1.89 20.05
CA VAL A 183 -23.08 -3.35 20.17
C VAL A 183 -24.45 -3.99 20.46
N LYS A 184 -24.74 -5.10 19.78
CA LYS A 184 -25.89 -5.96 20.04
C LYS A 184 -25.61 -6.76 21.31
N ASP A 185 -26.22 -6.36 22.42
CA ASP A 185 -25.95 -6.94 23.74
C ASP A 185 -26.15 -8.46 23.82
N ALA A 186 -27.08 -9.02 23.03
CA ALA A 186 -27.31 -10.46 22.96
C ALA A 186 -26.11 -11.26 22.41
N LEU A 187 -25.19 -10.61 21.68
CA LEU A 187 -24.01 -11.25 21.11
C LEU A 187 -22.73 -10.96 21.90
N TRP A 188 -22.72 -9.89 22.70
CA TRP A 188 -21.54 -9.47 23.44
C TRP A 188 -21.35 -10.31 24.70
N THR A 189 -20.14 -10.81 24.86
CA THR A 189 -19.76 -11.61 26.04
C THR A 189 -18.49 -11.04 26.69
N PRO A 190 -18.25 -11.32 28.00
CA PRO A 190 -17.01 -10.92 28.66
C PRO A 190 -15.74 -11.42 27.97
N GLN A 191 -15.81 -12.53 27.21
CA GLN A 191 -14.69 -13.07 26.44
C GLN A 191 -14.22 -12.09 25.36
N HIS A 192 -15.13 -11.34 24.71
CA HIS A 192 -14.76 -10.33 23.71
C HIS A 192 -13.90 -9.22 24.31
N MET A 193 -14.29 -8.73 25.50
CA MET A 193 -13.51 -7.75 26.25
C MET A 193 -12.12 -8.31 26.60
N ARG A 194 -12.03 -9.56 27.08
CA ARG A 194 -10.76 -10.18 27.44
C ARG A 194 -9.84 -10.36 26.24
N LEU A 195 -10.37 -10.77 25.09
CA LEU A 195 -9.61 -10.86 23.84
C LEU A 195 -9.01 -9.50 23.44
N LEU A 196 -9.82 -8.44 23.41
CA LEU A 196 -9.36 -7.09 23.06
C LEU A 196 -8.35 -6.56 24.08
N LYS A 197 -8.58 -6.80 25.38
CA LYS A 197 -7.64 -6.44 26.44
C LYS A 197 -6.31 -7.17 26.30
N ARG A 198 -6.35 -8.49 26.02
CA ARG A 198 -5.17 -9.32 25.80
C ARG A 198 -4.35 -8.80 24.63
N ALA A 199 -4.98 -8.59 23.47
CA ALA A 199 -4.30 -8.04 22.30
C ALA A 199 -3.68 -6.66 22.58
N ALA A 200 -4.41 -5.76 23.27
CA ALA A 200 -3.90 -4.43 23.60
C ALA A 200 -2.74 -4.45 24.62
N SER A 201 -2.63 -5.51 25.43
CA SER A 201 -1.60 -5.63 26.47
C SER A 201 -0.18 -5.82 25.90
N TYR A 202 -0.06 -6.28 24.66
CA TYR A 202 1.25 -6.51 24.04
C TYR A 202 1.96 -5.19 23.73
N LYS A 203 3.25 -5.12 24.03
CA LYS A 203 4.07 -3.92 23.82
C LYS A 203 4.23 -3.59 22.33
N GLU A 204 4.19 -4.62 21.50
CA GLU A 204 4.31 -4.57 20.04
C GLU A 204 3.08 -3.91 19.41
N VAL A 205 1.90 -4.06 20.02
CA VAL A 205 0.64 -3.51 19.50
C VAL A 205 0.58 -2.00 19.79
N GLU A 206 0.47 -1.20 18.73
CA GLU A 206 0.32 0.25 18.85
C GLU A 206 -1.16 0.66 18.83
N ARG A 207 -1.99 -0.03 18.05
CA ARG A 207 -3.42 0.27 17.88
C ARG A 207 -4.23 -1.00 17.62
N ILE A 208 -5.45 -0.98 18.10
CA ILE A 208 -6.50 -1.92 17.72
C ILE A 208 -7.68 -1.10 17.21
N LEU A 209 -8.02 -1.23 15.93
CA LEU A 209 -9.18 -0.53 15.36
C LEU A 209 -10.42 -1.41 15.52
N VAL A 210 -11.49 -0.81 16.01
CA VAL A 210 -12.80 -1.45 16.20
C VAL A 210 -13.90 -0.48 15.80
N ASN A 211 -15.11 -0.98 15.58
CA ASN A 211 -16.27 -0.11 15.44
C ASN A 211 -16.45 0.80 16.69
N PRO A 212 -16.93 2.05 16.54
CA PRO A 212 -17.20 2.94 17.67
C PRO A 212 -18.11 2.35 18.76
N GLY A 213 -19.10 1.53 18.39
CA GLY A 213 -19.98 0.82 19.31
C GLY A 213 -19.24 -0.13 20.24
N ILE A 214 -18.25 -0.86 19.72
CA ILE A 214 -17.39 -1.75 20.52
C ILE A 214 -16.56 -0.92 21.50
N LYS A 215 -15.95 0.18 21.01
CA LYS A 215 -15.22 1.10 21.88
C LYS A 215 -16.11 1.65 22.99
N LYS A 216 -17.34 2.06 22.67
CA LYS A 216 -18.32 2.54 23.64
C LYS A 216 -18.69 1.46 24.66
N LYS A 217 -18.99 0.23 24.21
CA LYS A 217 -19.30 -0.89 25.11
C LYS A 217 -18.17 -1.14 26.11
N LEU A 218 -16.92 -1.08 25.66
CA LEU A 218 -15.75 -1.18 26.52
C LEU A 218 -15.67 0.01 27.50
N CYS A 219 -15.86 1.23 27.02
CA CYS A 219 -15.85 2.42 27.88
C CYS A 219 -16.89 2.35 28.99
N ASP A 220 -18.10 1.87 28.69
CA ASP A 220 -19.21 1.78 29.65
C ASP A 220 -18.97 0.67 30.71
N THR A 221 -18.40 -0.46 30.28
CA THR A 221 -18.37 -1.69 31.09
C THR A 221 -17.05 -1.98 31.79
N VAL A 222 -15.90 -1.55 31.25
CA VAL A 222 -14.59 -1.81 31.85
C VAL A 222 -14.41 -1.03 33.15
N LYS A 223 -14.20 -1.74 34.25
CA LYS A 223 -13.87 -1.17 35.56
C LYS A 223 -12.40 -1.46 35.92
N GLY A 224 -11.84 -0.70 36.85
CA GLY A 224 -10.43 -0.86 37.27
C GLY A 224 -9.45 -0.30 36.24
N ASP A 225 -8.40 -1.06 35.90
CA ASP A 225 -7.39 -0.64 34.94
C ASP A 225 -7.97 -0.49 33.51
N ARG A 226 -7.90 0.75 33.02
CA ARG A 226 -8.39 1.21 31.72
C ARG A 226 -7.27 1.69 30.80
N ALA A 227 -6.00 1.62 31.21
CA ALA A 227 -4.88 2.17 30.43
C ALA A 227 -4.79 1.54 29.02
N TRP A 228 -5.14 0.26 28.90
CA TRP A 228 -5.16 -0.47 27.63
C TRP A 228 -6.19 0.06 26.63
N LEU A 229 -7.27 0.71 27.10
CA LEU A 229 -8.29 1.30 26.21
C LEU A 229 -7.69 2.38 25.31
N ARG A 230 -6.59 3.03 25.72
CA ARG A 230 -5.87 4.01 24.90
C ARG A 230 -5.49 3.47 23.51
N LYS A 231 -5.21 2.17 23.39
CA LYS A 231 -4.89 1.51 22.10
C LYS A 231 -6.11 1.12 21.30
N ILE A 232 -7.29 1.02 21.90
CA ILE A 232 -8.56 0.72 21.21
C ILE A 232 -9.06 2.00 20.56
N ARG A 233 -9.07 2.03 19.22
CA ARG A 233 -9.40 3.20 18.40
C ARG A 233 -10.69 2.95 17.61
N PRO A 234 -11.69 3.83 17.72
CA PRO A 234 -12.87 3.76 16.87
C PRO A 234 -12.50 4.02 15.41
N PHE A 235 -13.06 3.24 14.50
CA PHE A 235 -12.91 3.39 13.05
C PHE A 235 -14.13 2.85 12.32
N TRP A 236 -14.44 3.39 11.13
CA TRP A 236 -15.57 2.94 10.30
C TRP A 236 -15.48 1.44 9.97
N GLY A 237 -16.63 0.78 9.87
CA GLY A 237 -16.72 -0.68 9.71
C GLY A 237 -16.26 -1.38 10.99
N HIS A 238 -15.42 -2.41 10.86
CA HIS A 238 -14.88 -3.19 12.00
C HIS A 238 -15.99 -3.71 12.93
N ASP A 239 -17.13 -4.08 12.35
CA ASP A 239 -18.33 -4.50 13.08
C ASP A 239 -18.26 -5.97 13.53
N TYR A 240 -17.33 -6.74 12.96
CA TYR A 240 -17.19 -8.18 13.15
C TYR A 240 -15.75 -8.65 13.34
N HIS A 241 -14.78 -7.75 13.25
CA HIS A 241 -13.37 -8.02 13.46
C HIS A 241 -12.73 -6.81 14.14
N PHE A 242 -11.58 -7.04 14.78
CA PHE A 242 -10.69 -5.95 15.14
C PHE A 242 -9.45 -5.99 14.25
N HIS A 243 -8.99 -4.81 13.86
CA HIS A 243 -7.73 -4.62 13.14
C HIS A 243 -6.63 -4.42 14.17
N MET A 244 -5.69 -5.34 14.26
CA MET A 244 -4.50 -5.23 15.12
C MET A 244 -3.33 -4.66 14.33
N ARG A 245 -2.73 -3.58 14.83
CA ARG A 245 -1.52 -2.96 14.27
C ARG A 245 -0.34 -3.08 15.20
N VAL A 246 0.76 -3.58 14.68
CA VAL A 246 2.06 -3.69 15.35
C VAL A 246 2.99 -2.57 14.88
N GLY A 247 3.79 -2.03 15.79
CA GLY A 247 4.79 -1.00 15.47
C GLY A 247 5.91 -1.47 14.54
N CYS A 248 6.67 -0.53 13.99
CA CYS A 248 7.84 -0.84 13.15
C CYS A 248 8.85 -1.73 13.90
N GLN A 249 9.25 -2.82 13.25
CA GLN A 249 10.11 -3.84 13.85
C GLN A 249 11.60 -3.53 13.68
N PRO A 250 12.48 -4.06 14.56
CA PRO A 250 13.92 -4.01 14.35
C PRO A 250 14.30 -4.54 12.97
N GLY A 251 15.35 -3.99 12.37
CA GLY A 251 15.78 -4.33 11.00
C GLY A 251 15.02 -3.62 9.89
N SER A 252 13.99 -2.81 10.19
CA SER A 252 13.21 -2.04 9.21
C SER A 252 13.46 -0.52 9.32
N PRO A 253 14.61 0.01 8.87
CA PRO A 253 14.95 1.44 9.03
C PRO A 253 14.02 2.37 8.23
N ASP A 254 13.49 1.89 7.10
CA ASP A 254 12.59 2.65 6.23
C ASP A 254 11.10 2.47 6.58
N CYS A 255 10.79 1.79 7.69
CA CYS A 255 9.45 1.70 8.22
C CYS A 255 9.07 3.01 8.93
N LYS A 256 7.98 3.64 8.48
CA LYS A 256 7.47 4.89 9.01
C LYS A 256 6.47 4.61 10.12
N ARG A 257 6.81 5.03 11.33
CA ARG A 257 5.93 4.92 12.51
C ARG A 257 4.71 5.80 12.34
N GLN A 258 3.61 5.37 12.96
CA GLN A 258 2.44 6.22 13.14
C GLN A 258 2.63 7.04 14.42
N GLU A 259 2.08 8.25 14.49
CA GLU A 259 2.09 9.05 15.72
C GLU A 259 1.53 8.25 16.90
N THR A 260 1.94 8.56 18.12
CA THR A 260 1.38 7.90 19.31
C THR A 260 -0.10 8.24 19.48
N THR A 261 -0.88 7.34 20.06
CA THR A 261 -2.27 7.64 20.42
C THR A 261 -2.32 8.75 21.47
N VAL A 262 -3.38 9.57 21.42
CA VAL A 262 -3.60 10.63 22.42
C VAL A 262 -3.61 10.04 23.84
N PRO A 263 -3.12 10.78 24.85
CA PRO A 263 -3.27 10.38 26.25
C PRO A 263 -4.73 10.17 26.65
N GLY A 264 -4.95 9.38 27.71
CA GLY A 264 -6.28 9.01 28.18
C GLY A 264 -6.81 7.71 27.58
N ASP A 265 -7.97 7.27 28.05
CA ASP A 265 -8.61 6.04 27.58
C ASP A 265 -9.43 6.25 26.29
N GLY A 266 -9.62 7.51 25.86
CA GLY A 266 -10.38 7.87 24.66
C GLY A 266 -11.88 7.59 24.80
N CYS A 267 -12.41 7.68 26.02
CA CYS A 267 -13.83 7.54 26.36
C CYS A 267 -14.49 8.90 26.66
N ASP A 268 -14.09 9.92 25.90
CA ASP A 268 -14.46 11.33 26.08
C ASP A 268 -15.21 11.87 24.84
N GLN A 269 -15.20 13.20 24.65
CA GLN A 269 -15.83 13.86 23.51
C GLN A 269 -15.34 13.32 22.14
N SER A 270 -14.10 12.82 22.07
CA SER A 270 -13.57 12.20 20.86
C SER A 270 -14.31 10.92 20.48
N LEU A 271 -14.85 10.18 21.46
CA LEU A 271 -15.74 9.05 21.21
C LEU A 271 -17.17 9.51 20.94
N ALA A 272 -17.66 10.52 21.67
CA ALA A 272 -19.01 11.05 21.49
C ALA A 272 -19.27 11.55 20.05
N TRP A 273 -18.26 12.11 19.39
CA TRP A 273 -18.33 12.54 17.98
C TRP A 273 -18.79 11.41 17.03
N TRP A 274 -18.41 10.16 17.28
CA TRP A 274 -18.83 9.00 16.48
C TRP A 274 -20.32 8.68 16.57
N PHE A 275 -21.02 9.24 17.54
CA PHE A 275 -22.47 9.09 17.74
C PHE A 275 -23.24 10.36 17.34
N THR A 276 -22.63 11.18 16.48
CA THR A 276 -23.28 12.28 15.75
C THR A 276 -23.46 11.91 14.29
N ASP A 277 -24.23 12.69 13.53
CA ASP A 277 -24.42 12.43 12.08
C ASP A 277 -23.17 12.68 11.24
N GLU A 278 -22.26 13.52 11.71
CA GLU A 278 -21.11 14.01 10.93
C GLU A 278 -20.20 12.90 10.35
N PRO A 279 -19.71 11.91 11.13
CA PRO A 279 -18.87 10.84 10.61
C PRO A 279 -19.58 9.89 9.62
N TRP A 280 -20.92 9.90 9.58
CA TRP A 280 -21.71 8.98 8.76
C TRP A 280 -22.30 9.64 7.52
N ARG A 281 -22.00 10.93 7.31
CA ARG A 281 -22.43 11.64 6.10
C ARG A 281 -21.87 10.94 4.85
N PRO A 282 -22.69 10.70 3.83
CA PRO A 282 -22.22 10.15 2.57
C PRO A 282 -21.07 10.99 1.99
N SER A 283 -20.13 10.32 1.31
CA SER A 283 -19.10 11.01 0.54
C SER A 283 -19.77 11.94 -0.46
N LYS A 284 -19.27 13.18 -0.58
CA LYS A 284 -19.74 14.13 -1.60
C LYS A 284 -19.48 13.63 -3.03
N ASN A 285 -18.49 12.75 -3.20
CA ASN A 285 -18.12 12.15 -4.48
C ASN A 285 -17.95 10.64 -4.28
N PRO A 286 -19.04 9.85 -4.22
CA PRO A 286 -18.96 8.41 -3.98
C PRO A 286 -18.27 7.66 -5.12
N ASP A 287 -18.38 8.16 -6.35
CA ASP A 287 -17.79 7.54 -7.55
C ASP A 287 -16.30 7.85 -7.74
N LYS A 288 -15.73 8.74 -6.92
CA LYS A 288 -14.30 9.06 -7.02
C LYS A 288 -13.49 7.83 -6.60
N PRO A 289 -12.55 7.35 -7.45
CA PRO A 289 -11.70 6.23 -7.09
C PRO A 289 -10.92 6.51 -5.81
N LYS A 290 -10.79 5.48 -4.97
CA LYS A 290 -10.08 5.59 -3.70
C LYS A 290 -8.59 5.81 -3.98
N ALA A 291 -7.89 6.51 -3.09
CA ALA A 291 -6.45 6.76 -3.26
C ALA A 291 -5.63 5.46 -3.45
N ARG A 292 -6.03 4.36 -2.80
CA ARG A 292 -5.42 3.03 -2.99
C ARG A 292 -5.59 2.50 -4.43
N GLU A 293 -6.72 2.80 -5.06
CA GLU A 293 -7.08 2.29 -6.40
C GLU A 293 -6.28 2.98 -7.51
N LEU A 294 -5.76 4.19 -7.24
CA LEU A 294 -4.98 4.98 -8.18
C LEU A 294 -3.46 4.94 -7.90
N MET A 295 -3.03 4.19 -6.89
CA MET A 295 -1.64 4.16 -6.47
C MET A 295 -0.77 3.44 -7.50
N THR A 296 0.20 4.14 -8.08
CA THR A 296 1.24 3.56 -8.95
C THR A 296 2.51 3.25 -8.16
N MET A 297 3.44 2.51 -8.74
CA MET A 297 4.74 2.24 -8.11
C MET A 297 5.52 3.51 -7.75
N ALA A 298 5.34 4.61 -8.50
CA ALA A 298 5.96 5.89 -8.19
C ALA A 298 5.45 6.51 -6.88
N SER A 299 4.30 6.04 -6.38
CA SER A 299 3.78 6.45 -5.08
C SER A 299 4.37 5.65 -3.92
N LEU A 300 5.05 4.54 -4.16
CA LEU A 300 5.59 3.66 -3.11
C LEU A 300 7.06 3.97 -2.79
N PRO A 301 7.58 3.53 -1.63
CA PRO A 301 9.03 3.49 -1.39
C PRO A 301 9.77 2.81 -2.55
N ARG A 302 10.96 3.31 -2.92
CA ARG A 302 11.74 2.77 -4.05
C ARG A 302 12.09 1.28 -3.85
N GLU A 303 12.25 0.87 -2.61
CA GLU A 303 12.55 -0.49 -2.18
C GLU A 303 11.46 -1.46 -2.61
N CYS A 304 10.22 -0.99 -2.76
CA CYS A 304 9.09 -1.82 -3.18
C CYS A 304 9.22 -2.36 -4.61
N ARG A 305 10.04 -1.73 -5.46
CA ARG A 305 10.37 -2.30 -6.77
C ARG A 305 11.29 -3.52 -6.61
N ALA A 306 12.34 -3.40 -5.81
CA ALA A 306 13.23 -4.53 -5.50
C ALA A 306 12.48 -5.68 -4.79
N VAL A 307 11.49 -5.35 -3.95
CA VAL A 307 10.61 -6.36 -3.34
C VAL A 307 9.82 -7.14 -4.40
N LEU A 308 9.26 -6.50 -5.43
CA LEU A 308 8.55 -7.20 -6.51
C LEU A 308 9.48 -8.04 -7.37
N ASP A 309 10.69 -7.56 -7.63
CA ASP A 309 11.65 -8.21 -8.51
C ASP A 309 12.42 -9.37 -7.83
N ALA A 310 12.33 -9.49 -6.50
CA ALA A 310 13.03 -10.51 -5.71
C ALA A 310 12.59 -11.95 -6.06
N PRO A 311 13.47 -12.95 -5.89
CA PRO A 311 13.10 -14.34 -6.07
C PRO A 311 12.05 -14.79 -5.05
N ALA A 312 11.23 -15.76 -5.45
CA ALA A 312 10.26 -16.44 -4.59
C ALA A 312 10.86 -17.73 -4.00
N PRO A 313 10.37 -18.19 -2.83
CA PRO A 313 10.70 -19.51 -2.30
C PRO A 313 10.16 -20.62 -3.22
N SER A 314 10.64 -21.85 -3.03
CA SER A 314 10.20 -23.01 -3.81
C SER A 314 8.72 -23.37 -3.63
N SER A 315 8.11 -23.01 -2.49
CA SER A 315 6.68 -23.22 -2.22
C SER A 315 6.17 -22.32 -1.09
N ALA A 316 4.86 -22.31 -0.86
CA ALA A 316 4.27 -21.58 0.25
C ALA A 316 4.61 -22.20 1.62
N GLU A 317 4.80 -23.52 1.66
CA GLU A 317 5.21 -24.28 2.84
C GLU A 317 6.63 -23.91 3.24
N ALA A 318 7.54 -23.72 2.27
CA ALA A 318 8.92 -23.29 2.54
C ALA A 318 9.01 -21.91 3.20
N ALA A 319 7.99 -21.07 3.04
CA ALA A 319 7.88 -19.76 3.68
C ALA A 319 6.75 -19.68 4.73
N THR A 320 6.25 -20.82 5.20
CA THR A 320 5.30 -20.87 6.30
C THR A 320 6.06 -20.87 7.63
N TYR A 321 5.59 -20.04 8.57
CA TYR A 321 6.18 -19.89 9.89
C TYR A 321 6.04 -21.19 10.69
N HIS A 322 7.12 -21.56 11.38
CA HIS A 322 7.13 -22.69 12.30
C HIS A 322 7.78 -22.23 13.60
N ASP A 323 7.03 -22.30 14.72
CA ASP A 323 7.49 -21.99 16.07
C ASP A 323 8.51 -23.04 16.55
N LYS A 324 9.72 -23.04 15.94
CA LYS A 324 10.90 -23.71 16.48
C LYS A 324 11.77 -22.61 17.06
N GLY A 325 11.56 -22.31 18.33
CA GLY A 325 12.26 -21.30 19.14
C GLY A 325 13.49 -20.65 18.50
N GLY A 326 13.34 -19.40 18.06
CA GLY A 326 14.43 -18.52 17.63
C GLY A 326 14.79 -18.64 16.15
N ASP A 327 14.71 -17.51 15.45
CA ASP A 327 15.30 -17.22 14.13
C ASP A 327 15.27 -18.35 13.09
N LYS A 328 14.17 -18.43 12.34
CA LYS A 328 14.26 -18.88 10.95
C LYS A 328 13.70 -17.79 10.04
N SER A 329 14.62 -16.98 9.54
CA SER A 329 14.36 -16.09 8.43
C SER A 329 14.21 -16.91 7.15
N ILE A 330 13.37 -16.46 6.22
CA ILE A 330 13.25 -17.07 4.88
C ILE A 330 14.55 -16.89 4.05
N ALA A 331 15.55 -16.15 4.54
CA ALA A 331 16.82 -15.99 3.84
C ALA A 331 17.55 -17.32 3.56
N ASP A 332 17.21 -18.39 4.28
CA ASP A 332 17.74 -19.74 4.07
C ASP A 332 16.87 -20.62 3.15
N ALA A 333 15.71 -20.13 2.69
CA ALA A 333 14.86 -20.88 1.78
C ALA A 333 15.50 -20.89 0.38
N THR A 334 15.76 -22.08 -0.16
CA THR A 334 16.31 -22.25 -1.51
C THR A 334 15.43 -21.50 -2.51
N PRO A 335 15.97 -20.51 -3.25
CA PRO A 335 15.24 -19.83 -4.30
C PRO A 335 14.71 -20.85 -5.30
N ALA A 336 13.48 -20.66 -5.78
CA ALA A 336 13.02 -21.43 -6.93
C ALA A 336 13.98 -21.19 -8.12
N PRO A 337 14.35 -22.22 -8.91
CA PRO A 337 15.13 -22.00 -10.11
C PRO A 337 14.39 -21.00 -11.01
N PRO A 338 15.11 -20.08 -11.69
CA PRO A 338 14.47 -19.11 -12.56
C PRO A 338 13.65 -19.83 -13.62
N VAL A 339 12.36 -19.50 -13.69
CA VAL A 339 11.53 -19.90 -14.82
C VAL A 339 12.12 -19.20 -16.04
N ALA A 340 12.51 -19.96 -17.06
CA ALA A 340 13.11 -19.42 -18.27
C ALA A 340 12.22 -18.29 -18.83
N ALA A 341 12.77 -17.08 -18.89
CA ALA A 341 12.11 -15.97 -19.54
C ALA A 341 11.92 -16.31 -21.04
N PRO A 342 10.80 -15.92 -21.66
CA PRO A 342 10.75 -15.90 -23.12
C PRO A 342 11.86 -14.98 -23.64
N GLU A 343 12.59 -15.44 -24.65
CA GLU A 343 13.78 -14.78 -25.19
C GLU A 343 13.51 -13.31 -25.57
N PRO A 344 14.38 -12.37 -25.18
CA PRO A 344 14.26 -10.98 -25.60
C PRO A 344 14.69 -10.81 -27.06
N ALA A 345 13.84 -10.12 -27.84
CA ALA A 345 14.21 -9.65 -29.16
C ALA A 345 15.33 -8.59 -29.05
N VAL A 346 16.39 -8.82 -29.82
CA VAL A 346 17.65 -8.07 -29.81
C VAL A 346 17.50 -6.73 -30.54
N THR A 347 17.82 -5.63 -29.86
CA THR A 347 18.56 -4.45 -30.36
C THR A 347 19.22 -3.82 -29.12
N GLY A 348 20.48 -3.41 -29.06
CA GLY A 348 21.40 -2.86 -30.04
C GLY A 348 22.05 -1.66 -29.34
N ASP A 349 23.29 -1.83 -28.90
CA ASP A 349 24.09 -0.97 -28.01
C ASP A 349 24.40 0.43 -28.57
N ALA A 350 24.54 1.45 -27.69
CA ALA A 350 25.55 2.52 -27.75
C ALA A 350 25.21 3.77 -26.90
N GLY A 351 26.14 4.17 -26.03
CA GLY A 351 26.69 5.55 -26.04
C GLY A 351 26.23 6.52 -24.95
N ALA A 352 27.18 6.93 -24.09
CA ALA A 352 27.02 7.82 -22.95
C ALA A 352 27.02 9.34 -23.27
N LEU A 353 26.24 10.11 -22.47
CA LEU A 353 26.40 11.50 -21.93
C LEU A 353 26.64 12.70 -22.91
N PRO A 354 26.08 13.91 -22.65
CA PRO A 354 26.42 14.74 -21.48
C PRO A 354 25.25 15.45 -20.76
N ALA A 355 25.62 16.04 -19.62
CA ALA A 355 24.77 16.70 -18.63
C ALA A 355 24.27 18.10 -19.02
N SER A 356 23.34 18.59 -18.17
CA SER A 356 22.72 19.94 -18.05
C SER A 356 21.36 20.11 -18.76
N ALA A 357 20.30 20.67 -18.16
CA ALA A 357 20.19 21.56 -17.00
C ALA A 357 18.94 21.25 -16.12
N ASN A 358 19.09 21.48 -14.82
CA ASN A 358 18.16 21.18 -13.74
C ASN A 358 16.97 22.16 -13.67
N ALA A 359 15.74 21.63 -13.60
CA ALA A 359 14.53 22.38 -13.24
C ALA A 359 14.26 22.41 -11.72
N PHE A 360 15.23 21.98 -10.89
CA PHE A 360 15.15 21.96 -9.42
C PHE A 360 16.04 23.04 -8.78
N ALA A 361 15.88 24.30 -9.19
CA ALA A 361 16.34 25.41 -8.36
C ALA A 361 15.44 25.53 -7.12
N ALA A 362 16.02 25.80 -5.95
CA ALA A 362 15.31 25.94 -4.69
C ALA A 362 14.36 27.14 -4.71
N THR A 363 13.10 26.93 -4.32
CA THR A 363 12.12 28.00 -4.08
C THR A 363 12.37 28.60 -2.68
N PRO A 364 12.41 29.94 -2.53
CA PRO A 364 12.81 30.61 -1.29
C PRO A 364 11.83 30.40 -0.13
N GLU A 365 12.35 30.42 1.09
CA GLU A 365 11.55 30.41 2.33
C GLU A 365 10.69 31.68 2.42
N ILE A 366 9.38 31.51 2.32
CA ILE A 366 8.40 32.52 2.69
C ILE A 366 7.71 32.02 3.95
N GLY A 367 7.85 32.81 5.02
CA GLY A 367 7.33 32.51 6.35
C GLY A 367 5.81 32.30 6.40
N ILE A 368 5.39 31.68 7.51
CA ILE A 368 4.03 31.23 7.82
C ILE A 368 2.99 32.34 7.60
N PRO A 369 1.96 32.13 6.76
CA PRO A 369 0.84 33.07 6.66
C PRO A 369 -0.01 33.04 7.93
N LEU A 370 -0.15 34.19 8.61
CA LEU A 370 -1.11 34.38 9.69
C LEU A 370 -2.55 34.50 9.12
N PRO A 371 -3.58 34.03 9.86
CA PRO A 371 -4.97 34.09 9.43
C PRO A 371 -5.49 35.54 9.38
N ARG A 372 -6.23 35.87 8.30
CA ARG A 372 -6.97 37.12 8.17
C ARG A 372 -8.38 36.98 8.78
N PRO A 373 -8.93 38.01 9.44
CA PRO A 373 -10.30 37.98 9.97
C PRO A 373 -11.35 37.99 8.85
N ARG A 374 -12.51 37.37 9.12
CA ARG A 374 -13.69 37.39 8.23
C ARG A 374 -14.19 38.82 7.99
N PRO A 375 -14.56 39.20 6.77
CA PRO A 375 -15.45 40.35 6.55
C PRO A 375 -16.88 40.00 7.01
N GLY A 376 -17.49 40.86 7.85
CA GLY A 376 -18.96 40.94 8.02
C GLY A 376 -19.60 41.54 6.76
N ASN A 377 -20.90 41.48 6.51
CA ASN A 377 -22.10 41.09 7.27
C ASN A 377 -22.87 40.00 6.53
#